data_AF-A0A7C1DYM2-F1
#
_entry.id   AF-A0A7C1DYM2-F1
#
_cell.length_a   1.000
_cell.length_b   1.000
_cell.length_c   1.000
_cell.angle_alpha   90.00
_cell.angle_beta   90.00
_cell.angle_gamma   90.00
#
_symmetry.space_group_name_H-M   'P 1'
#
loop_
_entity.id
_entity.type
_entity.pdbx_description
1 polymer ?
#
loop_
_entity_poly.entity_id
_entity_poly.type
_entity_poly.pdbx_seq_one_letter_code
_entity_poly.pdbx_strand_id
1 'polypeptide(L)'
;MGMNLYCAGAQEYFTDGDNFEVENGILKLIADDEAVYERIMDDWADDTPMYCLDEFNGYNKRWFDYTSGMIYSNPTTAGKQITYSYHRNLYCNDNNKLRCIDDQNTGTDMSLDMHTYSVEWDEHKIIWRVDGNEVLIKYKWSNLSGQEMLCCGQIPAAYYSMDRIYPFDDQPMNIIASLGVKQDSPSSFPIDMEIDYIRVYQRINTSNSVKICSSSDIQGSTVAGQDIIVGGASCNITVVDGEYLDLITKNSIVLNSNFSAAAGGHFSMRIDD
;
A
#
# COMPACT_ATOMS: atom_id res chain seq x y z
N MET A 1 -4.30 -6.97 4.48
CA MET A 1 -4.09 -8.44 4.35
C MET A 1 -3.30 -8.70 3.07
N GLY A 2 -2.01 -9.03 3.19
CA GLY A 2 -1.10 -9.35 2.09
C GLY A 2 -0.48 -10.72 2.35
N MET A 3 -0.55 -11.58 1.34
CA MET A 3 -0.51 -13.04 1.47
C MET A 3 0.85 -13.58 1.00
N ASN A 4 1.77 -13.87 1.94
CA ASN A 4 2.89 -14.83 1.78
C ASN A 4 3.65 -15.13 3.10
N LEU A 5 3.00 -15.01 4.25
CA LEU A 5 3.68 -14.94 5.55
C LEU A 5 4.35 -16.25 6.04
N TYR A 6 4.07 -17.41 5.44
CA TYR A 6 4.35 -18.69 6.12
C TYR A 6 5.23 -19.68 5.36
N CYS A 7 5.54 -19.45 4.07
CA CYS A 7 6.17 -20.48 3.22
C CYS A 7 7.48 -20.06 2.55
N ALA A 8 7.90 -18.81 2.69
CA ALA A 8 9.24 -18.39 2.28
C ALA A 8 10.21 -18.57 3.46
N GLY A 9 11.46 -18.95 3.19
CA GLY A 9 12.52 -18.93 4.20
C GLY A 9 12.80 -17.53 4.78
N ALA A 10 12.16 -16.50 4.23
CA ALA A 10 11.96 -15.20 4.88
C ALA A 10 10.59 -15.26 5.57
N GLN A 11 10.61 -15.42 6.88
CA GLN A 11 9.40 -15.33 7.68
C GLN A 11 9.12 -13.85 7.93
N GLU A 12 7.96 -13.38 7.50
CA GLU A 12 7.49 -12.01 7.68
C GLU A 12 6.55 -12.00 8.89
N TYR A 13 6.76 -11.11 9.85
CA TYR A 13 6.02 -11.09 11.12
C TYR A 13 5.68 -9.66 11.51
N PHE A 14 4.48 -9.47 12.07
CA PHE A 14 3.99 -8.18 12.53
C PHE A 14 3.78 -8.28 14.05
N THR A 15 4.35 -7.34 14.80
CA THR A 15 4.09 -7.11 16.21
C THR A 15 4.02 -5.59 16.40
N ASP A 16 3.17 -5.12 17.31
CA ASP A 16 3.08 -3.70 17.67
C ASP A 16 4.31 -3.25 18.49
N GLY A 17 5.00 -4.19 19.14
CA GLY A 17 6.41 -4.20 19.57
C GLY A 17 6.94 -3.01 20.37
N ASP A 18 6.13 -1.98 20.60
CA ASP A 18 6.49 -0.61 21.00
C ASP A 18 7.77 -0.09 20.31
N ASN A 19 7.99 -0.53 19.08
CA ASN A 19 9.19 -0.37 18.26
C ASN A 19 9.00 0.75 17.23
N PHE A 20 8.11 1.69 17.51
CA PHE A 20 7.93 2.90 16.75
C PHE A 20 7.78 4.11 17.66
N GLU A 21 8.26 5.24 17.19
CA GLU A 21 8.12 6.53 17.87
C GLU A 21 7.48 7.53 16.92
N VAL A 22 6.61 8.39 17.44
CA VAL A 22 6.09 9.54 16.70
C VAL A 22 6.52 10.80 17.44
N GLU A 23 7.50 11.51 16.90
CA GLU A 23 8.01 12.76 17.46
C GLU A 23 8.06 13.83 16.38
N ASN A 24 7.58 15.04 16.69
CA ASN A 24 7.60 16.19 15.78
C ASN A 24 6.99 15.93 14.38
N GLY A 25 6.04 15.00 14.28
CA GLY A 25 5.36 14.63 13.03
C GLY A 25 6.06 13.54 12.22
N ILE A 26 7.21 13.02 12.69
CA ILE A 26 7.97 11.96 12.04
C ILE A 26 7.62 10.63 12.71
N LEU A 27 7.26 9.63 11.90
CA LEU A 27 7.16 8.24 12.33
C LEU A 27 8.54 7.58 12.18
N LYS A 28 9.11 7.13 13.28
CA LYS A 28 10.35 6.39 13.32
C LYS A 28 10.04 4.93 13.61
N LEU A 29 10.40 4.04 12.70
CA LEU A 29 10.36 2.59 12.93
C LEU A 29 11.75 2.14 13.37
N ILE A 30 11.81 1.31 14.42
CA ILE A 30 13.05 0.92 15.10
C ILE A 30 13.17 -0.59 15.05
N ALA A 31 14.36 -1.09 14.74
CA ALA A 31 14.71 -2.49 14.91
C ALA A 31 15.88 -2.60 15.88
N ASP A 32 15.71 -3.43 16.91
CA ASP A 32 16.73 -3.69 17.92
C ASP A 32 17.11 -5.17 17.97
N ASP A 33 18.33 -5.44 18.47
CA ASP A 33 18.86 -6.78 18.74
C ASP A 33 18.32 -7.31 20.08
N GLU A 34 16.98 -7.37 20.18
CA GLU A 34 16.26 -7.84 21.35
C GLU A 34 15.33 -8.99 20.97
N ALA A 35 15.51 -10.13 21.64
CA ALA A 35 14.63 -11.28 21.48
C ALA A 35 13.31 -11.07 22.24
N VAL A 36 12.19 -11.27 21.56
CA VAL A 36 10.83 -11.07 22.10
C VAL A 36 9.96 -12.31 21.95
N TYR A 37 8.94 -12.45 22.80
CA TYR A 37 8.03 -13.60 22.81
C TYR A 37 6.59 -13.17 22.48
N GLU A 38 6.30 -13.04 21.19
CA GLU A 38 5.09 -12.40 20.68
C GLU A 38 4.24 -13.29 19.76
N ARG A 39 3.06 -12.80 19.38
CA ARG A 39 2.17 -13.45 18.40
C ARG A 39 2.60 -13.12 16.98
N ILE A 40 2.32 -14.04 16.04
CA ILE A 40 2.42 -13.77 14.61
C ILE A 40 1.18 -13.03 14.09
N MET A 41 0.01 -13.44 14.59
CA MET A 41 -1.29 -12.87 14.26
C MET A 41 -1.96 -12.44 15.56
N ASP A 42 -2.15 -11.13 15.74
CA ASP A 42 -2.71 -10.56 16.97
C ASP A 42 -4.11 -11.10 17.29
N ASP A 43 -4.91 -11.32 16.23
CA ASP A 43 -6.28 -11.81 16.31
C ASP A 43 -6.40 -13.32 16.56
N TRP A 44 -5.29 -14.06 16.58
CA TRP A 44 -5.30 -15.51 16.75
C TRP A 44 -4.88 -15.91 18.17
N ALA A 45 -5.41 -17.03 18.67
CA ALA A 45 -5.03 -17.55 19.99
C ALA A 45 -3.55 -17.99 20.01
N ASP A 46 -2.90 -17.86 21.18
CA ASP A 46 -1.47 -18.16 21.38
C ASP A 46 -1.08 -19.56 20.89
N ASP A 47 -1.94 -20.54 21.14
CA ASP A 47 -1.76 -21.95 20.84
C ASP A 47 -2.30 -22.36 19.47
N THR A 48 -2.67 -21.41 18.62
CA THR A 48 -3.10 -21.71 17.25
C THR A 48 -1.92 -22.37 16.49
N PRO A 49 -2.05 -23.63 16.04
CA PRO A 49 -0.98 -24.29 15.30
C PRO A 49 -0.84 -23.68 13.91
N MET A 50 0.38 -23.28 13.55
CA MET A 50 0.71 -22.72 12.26
C MET A 50 1.28 -23.82 11.37
N TYR A 51 0.90 -23.83 10.09
CA TYR A 51 1.38 -24.80 9.11
C TYR A 51 2.00 -24.10 7.90
N CYS A 52 3.10 -24.65 7.40
CA CYS A 52 3.79 -24.25 6.18
C CYS A 52 3.77 -25.44 5.22
N LEU A 53 3.13 -25.29 4.05
CA LEU A 53 2.98 -26.40 3.08
C LEU A 53 2.48 -27.70 3.75
N ASP A 54 1.49 -27.56 4.65
CA ASP A 54 0.90 -28.62 5.45
C ASP A 54 1.81 -29.26 6.53
N GLU A 55 3.03 -28.74 6.72
CA GLU A 55 3.92 -29.12 7.82
C GLU A 55 3.78 -28.18 9.03
N PHE A 56 3.71 -28.75 10.23
CA PHE A 56 3.61 -27.97 11.46
C PHE A 56 4.86 -27.07 11.64
N ASN A 57 4.62 -25.77 11.81
CA ASN A 57 5.64 -24.73 11.92
C ASN A 57 5.59 -24.00 13.27
N GLY A 58 5.11 -24.65 14.33
CA GLY A 58 5.00 -24.04 15.67
C GLY A 58 3.66 -23.34 15.92
N TYR A 59 3.54 -22.69 17.08
CA TYR A 59 2.32 -22.01 17.52
C TYR A 59 2.34 -20.51 17.21
N ASN A 60 1.17 -19.86 17.21
CA ASN A 60 1.06 -18.43 16.94
C ASN A 60 1.94 -17.58 17.85
N LYS A 61 2.03 -17.90 19.16
CA LYS A 61 2.94 -17.22 20.08
C LYS A 61 4.29 -17.93 20.18
N ARG A 62 5.38 -17.22 19.87
CA ARG A 62 6.73 -17.80 19.74
C ARG A 62 7.83 -16.76 19.99
N TRP A 63 9.07 -17.25 20.12
CA TRP A 63 10.25 -16.39 20.19
C TRP A 63 10.61 -15.85 18.82
N PHE A 64 10.98 -14.58 18.79
CA PHE A 64 11.61 -13.89 17.68
C PHE A 64 12.95 -13.35 18.15
N ASP A 65 13.94 -13.38 17.26
CA ASP A 65 15.30 -12.92 17.58
C ASP A 65 15.41 -11.39 17.58
N TYR A 66 14.47 -10.68 16.93
CA TYR A 66 14.48 -9.23 16.74
C TYR A 66 13.06 -8.64 16.83
N THR A 67 12.97 -7.35 17.17
CA THR A 67 11.72 -6.58 17.28
C THR A 67 11.21 -6.04 15.94
N SER A 68 11.43 -6.66 14.78
CA SER A 68 11.07 -6.02 13.48
C SER A 68 10.84 -6.96 12.28
N GLY A 69 10.07 -6.49 11.28
CA GLY A 69 9.85 -7.09 9.95
C GLY A 69 9.24 -6.00 9.05
N MET A 70 9.69 -5.55 7.87
CA MET A 70 10.55 -5.99 6.76
C MET A 70 11.12 -4.73 6.03
N ILE A 71 12.36 -4.70 5.50
CA ILE A 71 12.85 -4.06 4.23
C ILE A 71 14.31 -4.54 4.02
N TYR A 72 14.72 -4.71 2.75
CA TYR A 72 16.07 -5.18 2.38
C TYR A 72 17.08 -4.03 2.37
N SER A 73 18.14 -4.14 3.19
CA SER A 73 19.39 -3.44 2.91
C SER A 73 20.55 -4.43 3.03
N ASN A 74 21.37 -4.49 1.99
CA ASN A 74 22.66 -5.18 2.06
C ASN A 74 23.64 -4.20 2.71
N PRO A 75 24.33 -4.54 3.81
CA PRO A 75 25.20 -3.62 4.54
C PRO A 75 26.35 -3.05 3.69
N THR A 76 26.71 -3.69 2.57
CA THR A 76 27.69 -3.14 1.61
C THR A 76 27.10 -2.11 0.62
N THR A 77 25.78 -2.09 0.46
CA THR A 77 25.02 -1.14 -0.39
C THR A 77 23.95 -0.39 0.39
N ALA A 78 24.04 -0.36 1.72
CA ALA A 78 23.09 0.30 2.60
C ALA A 78 22.95 1.76 2.21
N GLY A 79 21.71 2.22 2.11
CA GLY A 79 21.37 3.55 1.59
C GLY A 79 21.53 3.71 0.08
N LYS A 80 22.20 2.83 -0.67
CA LYS A 80 22.53 3.06 -2.10
C LYS A 80 21.79 2.17 -3.09
N GLN A 81 21.22 1.07 -2.62
CA GLN A 81 20.46 0.13 -3.44
C GLN A 81 19.01 0.15 -3.01
N ILE A 82 18.12 0.41 -3.96
CA ILE A 82 16.68 0.31 -3.77
C ILE A 82 16.17 -0.80 -4.68
N THR A 83 15.41 -1.70 -4.09
CA THR A 83 14.79 -2.83 -4.79
C THR A 83 13.32 -2.54 -5.01
N TYR A 84 12.89 -2.47 -6.27
CA TYR A 84 11.48 -2.44 -6.64
C TYR A 84 11.06 -3.87 -6.98
N SER A 85 10.04 -4.38 -6.30
CA SER A 85 9.56 -5.72 -6.59
C SER A 85 8.05 -5.74 -6.83
N TYR A 86 7.64 -6.61 -7.74
CA TYR A 86 6.25 -6.88 -8.02
C TYR A 86 6.07 -8.38 -8.25
N HIS A 87 4.95 -8.91 -7.79
CA HIS A 87 4.69 -10.34 -7.80
C HIS A 87 3.77 -10.69 -8.96
N ARG A 88 4.25 -11.59 -9.84
CA ARG A 88 3.48 -12.12 -10.98
C ARG A 88 3.05 -13.55 -10.72
N ASN A 89 1.80 -13.86 -11.02
CA ASN A 89 1.34 -15.23 -11.13
C ASN A 89 1.65 -15.75 -12.56
N LEU A 90 2.96 -15.89 -12.90
CA LEU A 90 3.58 -16.80 -13.91
C LEU A 90 4.96 -16.31 -14.45
N TYR A 91 5.94 -17.20 -14.29
CA TYR A 91 7.36 -17.40 -14.68
C TYR A 91 8.19 -16.45 -15.56
N CYS A 92 9.47 -16.31 -15.18
CA CYS A 92 10.59 -15.96 -16.08
C CYS A 92 11.33 -17.17 -16.69
N ASN A 93 10.90 -18.43 -16.43
CA ASN A 93 11.02 -19.66 -17.27
C ASN A 93 11.05 -21.03 -16.53
N ASP A 94 10.60 -21.21 -15.28
CA ASP A 94 10.34 -22.57 -14.72
C ASP A 94 9.46 -22.57 -13.44
N ASN A 95 8.80 -23.70 -13.18
CA ASN A 95 7.63 -24.06 -12.37
C ASN A 95 7.51 -23.65 -10.89
N ASN A 96 8.25 -22.66 -10.36
CA ASN A 96 8.00 -22.13 -9.01
C ASN A 96 7.71 -20.62 -9.00
N LYS A 97 6.65 -20.22 -8.30
CA LYS A 97 6.12 -18.84 -8.19
C LYS A 97 7.25 -17.88 -7.80
N LEU A 98 7.79 -17.12 -8.75
CA LEU A 98 8.94 -16.23 -8.50
C LEU A 98 8.56 -14.74 -8.57
N ARG A 99 9.10 -13.98 -7.60
CA ARG A 99 9.10 -12.52 -7.50
C ARG A 99 9.86 -11.91 -8.68
N CYS A 100 9.31 -10.85 -9.28
CA CYS A 100 10.07 -10.03 -10.23
C CYS A 100 10.74 -8.90 -9.45
N ILE A 101 12.04 -8.75 -9.64
CA ILE A 101 12.90 -7.82 -8.90
C ILE A 101 13.57 -6.92 -9.92
N ASP A 102 13.48 -5.62 -9.70
CA ASP A 102 14.28 -4.60 -10.37
C ASP A 102 15.14 -3.91 -9.31
N ASP A 103 16.43 -4.18 -9.35
CA ASP A 103 17.41 -3.58 -8.44
C ASP A 103 18.03 -2.36 -9.10
N GLN A 104 17.81 -1.18 -8.52
CA GLN A 104 18.46 0.05 -8.96
C GLN A 104 19.49 0.48 -7.92
N ASN A 105 20.70 0.74 -8.39
CA ASN A 105 21.68 1.48 -7.63
C ASN A 105 21.50 2.96 -7.94
N THR A 106 21.11 3.76 -6.96
CA THR A 106 20.83 5.18 -7.17
C THR A 106 22.11 6.01 -7.31
N GLY A 107 23.28 5.43 -7.03
CA GLY A 107 24.56 6.14 -6.96
C GLY A 107 24.64 7.16 -5.81
N THR A 108 23.52 7.37 -5.12
CA THR A 108 23.32 8.33 -4.03
C THR A 108 23.07 7.54 -2.75
N ASP A 109 23.65 7.99 -1.65
CA ASP A 109 23.37 7.40 -0.35
C ASP A 109 22.08 8.01 0.22
N MET A 110 20.98 7.30 0.02
CA MET A 110 19.62 7.66 0.42
C MET A 110 19.42 7.71 1.95
N SER A 111 20.45 7.35 2.75
CA SER A 111 20.42 7.51 4.21
C SER A 111 20.88 8.89 4.68
N LEU A 112 21.44 9.71 3.78
CA LEU A 112 22.00 11.02 4.12
C LEU A 112 20.98 12.16 4.14
N ASP A 113 19.79 11.95 3.56
CA ASP A 113 18.72 12.95 3.50
C ASP A 113 17.33 12.28 3.36
N MET A 114 16.26 13.06 3.51
CA MET A 114 14.90 12.62 3.26
C MET A 114 14.61 12.59 1.75
N HIS A 115 14.06 11.47 1.29
CA HIS A 115 13.74 11.24 -0.12
C HIS A 115 12.25 10.94 -0.30
N THR A 116 11.73 11.26 -1.49
CA THR A 116 10.32 10.96 -1.82
C THR A 116 10.21 9.72 -2.69
N TYR A 117 9.44 8.75 -2.21
CA TYR A 117 9.11 7.52 -2.92
C TYR A 117 7.65 7.55 -3.31
N SER A 118 7.33 7.24 -4.57
CA SER A 118 5.94 7.18 -5.00
C SER A 118 5.68 6.02 -5.94
N VAL A 119 4.47 5.47 -5.82
CA VAL A 119 3.89 4.55 -6.78
C VAL A 119 2.57 5.15 -7.24
N GLU A 120 2.46 5.40 -8.54
CA GLU A 120 1.24 5.87 -9.19
C GLU A 120 0.74 4.75 -10.09
N TRP A 121 -0.56 4.48 -10.07
CA TRP A 121 -1.16 3.59 -11.07
C TRP A 121 -2.48 4.15 -11.57
N ASP A 122 -2.79 3.90 -12.84
CA ASP A 122 -4.10 4.15 -13.43
C ASP A 122 -4.64 2.86 -14.06
N GLU A 123 -5.54 2.92 -15.04
CA GLU A 123 -6.06 1.73 -15.72
C GLU A 123 -5.10 1.15 -16.79
N HIS A 124 -3.98 1.81 -17.07
CA HIS A 124 -3.07 1.49 -18.17
C HIS A 124 -1.63 1.22 -17.76
N LYS A 125 -1.10 1.92 -16.75
CA LYS A 125 0.26 1.73 -16.25
C LYS A 125 0.41 1.94 -14.73
N ILE A 126 1.49 1.36 -14.21
CA ILE A 126 2.04 1.59 -12.87
C ILE A 126 3.42 2.24 -13.03
N ILE A 127 3.71 3.27 -12.26
CA ILE A 127 4.94 4.07 -12.31
C ILE A 127 5.50 4.21 -10.90
N TRP A 128 6.78 3.87 -10.74
CA TRP A 128 7.55 4.13 -9.52
C TRP A 128 8.44 5.34 -9.75
N ARG A 129 8.57 6.18 -8.73
CA ARG A 129 9.47 7.34 -8.75
C ARG A 129 10.26 7.48 -7.46
N VAL A 130 11.46 8.02 -7.62
CA VAL A 130 12.33 8.51 -6.53
C VAL A 130 12.65 9.97 -6.80
N ASP A 131 12.34 10.84 -5.85
CA ASP A 131 12.54 12.29 -5.96
C ASP A 131 11.89 12.89 -7.21
N GLY A 132 10.69 12.38 -7.53
CA GLY A 132 9.92 12.78 -8.71
C GLY A 132 10.43 12.20 -10.04
N ASN A 133 11.57 11.52 -10.07
CA ASN A 133 12.11 10.90 -11.28
C ASN A 133 11.54 9.49 -11.49
N GLU A 134 11.07 9.18 -12.69
CA GLU A 134 10.61 7.84 -13.06
C GLU A 134 11.77 6.84 -13.05
N VAL A 135 11.65 5.80 -12.22
CA VAL A 135 12.66 4.75 -12.07
C VAL A 135 12.17 3.40 -12.59
N LEU A 136 10.86 3.19 -12.63
CA LEU A 136 10.24 1.99 -13.19
C LEU A 136 8.85 2.31 -13.72
N ILE A 137 8.51 1.71 -14.86
CA ILE A 137 7.17 1.75 -15.43
C ILE A 137 6.76 0.34 -15.87
N LYS A 138 5.48 0.01 -15.67
CA LYS A 138 4.86 -1.23 -16.15
C LYS A 138 3.50 -0.95 -16.76
N TYR A 139 3.27 -1.47 -17.96
CA TYR A 139 1.99 -1.32 -18.66
C TYR A 139 1.08 -2.52 -18.43
N LYS A 140 -0.24 -2.27 -18.34
CA LYS A 140 -1.28 -3.30 -18.20
C LYS A 140 -1.34 -4.22 -19.42
N TRP A 141 -1.09 -3.67 -20.61
CA TRP A 141 -1.33 -4.36 -21.87
C TRP A 141 -0.06 -4.46 -22.72
N SER A 142 0.13 -5.63 -23.31
CA SER A 142 1.08 -5.85 -24.41
C SER A 142 0.41 -6.55 -25.57
N ASN A 143 0.91 -6.33 -26.78
CA ASN A 143 0.48 -7.10 -27.94
C ASN A 143 1.04 -8.53 -27.89
N LEU A 144 0.58 -9.41 -28.79
CA LEU A 144 1.04 -10.80 -28.84
C LEU A 144 2.55 -10.97 -29.15
N SER A 145 3.21 -9.91 -29.61
CA SER A 145 4.66 -9.87 -29.82
C SER A 145 5.43 -9.36 -28.59
N GLY A 146 4.75 -9.09 -27.47
CA GLY A 146 5.34 -8.57 -26.23
C GLY A 146 5.64 -7.07 -26.26
N GLN A 147 5.20 -6.34 -27.29
CA GLN A 147 5.37 -4.89 -27.34
C GLN A 147 4.36 -4.23 -26.39
N GLU A 148 4.88 -3.38 -25.50
CA GLU A 148 4.10 -2.59 -24.56
C GLU A 148 3.13 -1.64 -25.30
N MET A 149 1.92 -1.51 -24.77
CA MET A 149 0.90 -0.64 -25.34
C MET A 149 0.83 0.69 -24.60
N LEU A 150 1.42 1.71 -25.21
CA LEU A 150 1.30 3.12 -24.81
C LEU A 150 -0.11 3.61 -25.19
N CYS A 151 -0.98 3.83 -24.21
CA CYS A 151 -2.30 4.39 -24.47
C CYS A 151 -2.27 5.92 -24.47
N CYS A 152 -2.11 6.49 -25.66
CA CYS A 152 -2.51 7.87 -25.97
C CYS A 152 -3.65 7.83 -27.00
N GLY A 153 -4.79 7.19 -26.68
CA GLY A 153 -5.94 7.09 -27.59
C GLY A 153 -6.71 5.77 -27.51
N GLN A 154 -7.73 5.60 -28.36
CA GLN A 154 -8.50 4.35 -28.44
C GLN A 154 -7.59 3.17 -28.83
N ILE A 155 -7.55 2.15 -27.98
CA ILE A 155 -6.91 0.86 -28.30
C ILE A 155 -7.74 0.19 -29.42
N PRO A 156 -7.14 -0.16 -30.56
CA PRO A 156 -7.84 -0.90 -31.62
C PRO A 156 -8.41 -2.23 -31.10
N ALA A 157 -9.50 -2.72 -31.69
CA ALA A 157 -9.98 -4.06 -31.35
C ALA A 157 -8.98 -5.13 -31.84
N ALA A 158 -8.25 -5.78 -30.92
CA ALA A 158 -7.34 -6.89 -31.21
C ALA A 158 -7.16 -7.83 -29.99
N TYR A 159 -6.31 -8.86 -30.14
CA TYR A 159 -5.91 -9.74 -29.04
C TYR A 159 -4.72 -9.16 -28.29
N TYR A 160 -4.87 -9.03 -26.98
CA TYR A 160 -3.87 -8.47 -26.07
C TYR A 160 -3.59 -9.41 -24.91
N SER A 161 -2.36 -9.35 -24.40
CA SER A 161 -2.02 -9.97 -23.13
C SER A 161 -2.17 -8.94 -22.02
N MET A 162 -2.92 -9.27 -20.97
CA MET A 162 -2.99 -8.48 -19.73
C MET A 162 -1.86 -8.92 -18.80
N ASP A 163 -1.08 -7.98 -18.27
CA ASP A 163 -0.14 -8.27 -17.20
C ASP A 163 -0.89 -8.43 -15.87
N ARG A 164 -0.67 -9.56 -15.19
CA ARG A 164 -1.35 -9.95 -13.94
C ARG A 164 -0.81 -9.23 -12.70
N ILE A 165 0.17 -8.34 -12.87
CA ILE A 165 0.61 -7.40 -11.82
C ILE A 165 -0.45 -6.36 -11.50
N TYR A 166 -1.40 -6.15 -12.43
CA TYR A 166 -2.32 -5.05 -12.33
C TYR A 166 -3.31 -5.28 -11.18
N PRO A 167 -3.55 -4.28 -10.32
CA PRO A 167 -4.56 -4.39 -9.28
C PRO A 167 -5.89 -4.81 -9.88
N PHE A 168 -6.58 -5.76 -9.24
CA PHE A 168 -7.93 -6.11 -9.66
C PHE A 168 -8.85 -4.93 -9.37
N ASP A 169 -9.67 -4.56 -10.35
CA ASP A 169 -10.54 -3.38 -10.27
C ASP A 169 -11.56 -3.49 -9.11
N ASP A 170 -11.77 -4.69 -8.55
CA ASP A 170 -12.68 -5.00 -7.45
C ASP A 170 -11.99 -5.28 -6.10
N GLN A 171 -10.66 -5.15 -6.00
CA GLN A 171 -9.92 -5.38 -4.76
C GLN A 171 -9.18 -4.13 -4.27
N PRO A 172 -9.48 -3.61 -3.07
CA PRO A 172 -8.75 -2.48 -2.52
C PRO A 172 -7.30 -2.87 -2.22
N MET A 173 -6.37 -1.96 -2.48
CA MET A 173 -4.98 -2.13 -2.09
C MET A 173 -4.73 -1.52 -0.72
N ASN A 174 -3.88 -2.18 0.07
CA ASN A 174 -3.38 -1.65 1.33
C ASN A 174 -2.00 -1.06 1.11
N ILE A 175 -1.68 0.04 1.80
CA ILE A 175 -0.32 0.57 1.89
C ILE A 175 0.25 0.09 3.22
N ILE A 176 1.46 -0.48 3.17
CA ILE A 176 2.16 -1.01 4.32
C ILE A 176 3.56 -0.41 4.29
N ALA A 177 3.99 0.15 5.41
CA ALA A 177 5.37 0.57 5.64
C ALA A 177 5.90 -0.18 6.85
N SER A 178 7.15 -0.64 6.77
CA SER A 178 7.75 -1.48 7.80
C SER A 178 9.27 -1.39 7.73
N LEU A 179 9.94 -1.78 8.83
CA LEU A 179 11.38 -2.00 8.90
C LEU A 179 11.61 -3.42 9.41
N GLY A 180 12.61 -4.13 8.89
CA GLY A 180 12.90 -5.49 9.34
C GLY A 180 14.30 -5.99 9.07
N VAL A 181 14.67 -7.07 9.75
CA VAL A 181 16.03 -7.64 9.77
C VAL A 181 16.08 -8.97 9.01
N LYS A 182 17.12 -9.17 8.20
CA LYS A 182 17.44 -10.45 7.57
C LYS A 182 18.76 -10.99 8.09
N GLN A 183 18.76 -12.23 8.58
CA GLN A 183 19.88 -12.90 9.26
C GLN A 183 20.98 -13.41 8.28
N ASP A 184 21.41 -12.60 7.31
CA ASP A 184 22.41 -13.03 6.30
C ASP A 184 23.81 -12.40 6.48
N SER A 185 23.98 -11.42 7.36
CA SER A 185 25.27 -10.72 7.60
C SER A 185 25.22 -9.98 8.95
N PRO A 186 26.36 -9.76 9.65
CA PRO A 186 26.35 -8.93 10.86
C PRO A 186 25.82 -7.55 10.52
N SER A 187 24.66 -7.22 11.08
CA SER A 187 24.06 -5.90 11.04
C SER A 187 24.54 -5.13 12.27
N SER A 188 24.75 -3.82 12.12
CA SER A 188 25.00 -2.93 13.26
C SER A 188 23.65 -2.44 13.79
N PHE A 189 23.34 -2.73 15.05
CA PHE A 189 22.12 -2.28 15.71
C PHE A 189 22.38 -1.12 16.70
N PRO A 190 21.37 -0.29 16.99
CA PRO A 190 20.03 -0.27 16.38
C PRO A 190 20.05 0.26 14.93
N ILE A 191 19.03 -0.07 14.15
CA ILE A 191 18.74 0.55 12.85
C ILE A 191 17.34 1.14 12.86
N ASP A 192 17.16 2.24 12.14
CA ASP A 192 15.89 2.95 12.04
C ASP A 192 15.51 3.29 10.60
N MET A 193 14.21 3.53 10.40
CA MET A 193 13.63 4.10 9.20
C MET A 193 12.71 5.23 9.60
N GLU A 194 13.01 6.42 9.10
CA GLU A 194 12.20 7.62 9.35
C GLU A 194 11.24 7.87 8.19
N ILE A 195 9.97 8.15 8.52
CA ILE A 195 8.92 8.51 7.58
C ILE A 195 8.31 9.83 8.05
N ASP A 196 8.54 10.90 7.29
CA ASP A 196 7.91 12.20 7.54
C ASP A 196 6.40 12.15 7.19
N TYR A 197 6.04 11.58 6.04
CA TYR A 197 4.64 11.44 5.66
C TYR A 197 4.37 10.22 4.77
N ILE A 198 3.14 9.73 4.86
CA ILE A 198 2.53 8.87 3.84
C ILE A 198 1.33 9.64 3.28
N ARG A 199 1.31 9.79 1.95
CA ARG A 199 0.18 10.44 1.26
C ARG A 199 -0.43 9.47 0.26
N VAL A 200 -1.75 9.37 0.30
CA VAL A 200 -2.54 8.58 -0.64
C VAL A 200 -3.35 9.53 -1.47
N TYR A 201 -3.15 9.48 -2.78
CA TYR A 201 -3.92 10.25 -3.74
C TYR A 201 -4.76 9.29 -4.55
N GLN A 202 -6.07 9.48 -4.55
CA GLN A 202 -6.94 8.79 -5.48
C GLN A 202 -7.15 9.70 -6.68
N ARG A 203 -6.90 9.18 -7.89
CA ARG A 203 -7.30 9.89 -9.10
C ARG A 203 -8.81 9.90 -9.17
N ILE A 204 -9.38 11.07 -8.92
CA ILE A 204 -10.81 11.25 -8.89
C ILE A 204 -11.32 11.42 -10.32
N ASN A 205 -12.32 10.62 -10.70
CA ASN A 205 -13.06 10.86 -11.93
C ASN A 205 -14.10 11.96 -11.69
N THR A 206 -13.73 13.21 -11.97
CA THR A 206 -14.62 14.37 -11.82
C THR A 206 -15.64 14.51 -12.95
N SER A 207 -15.81 13.51 -13.82
CA SER A 207 -16.65 13.64 -15.02
C SER A 207 -18.11 13.25 -14.80
N ASN A 208 -18.39 12.54 -13.71
CA ASN A 208 -19.72 12.03 -13.39
C ASN A 208 -20.28 12.72 -12.14
N SER A 209 -21.58 12.97 -12.13
CA SER A 209 -22.28 13.39 -10.91
C SER A 209 -22.42 12.19 -9.96
N VAL A 210 -22.17 12.41 -8.67
CA VAL A 210 -22.20 11.39 -7.62
C VAL A 210 -23.36 11.68 -6.67
N LYS A 211 -24.14 10.64 -6.34
CA LYS A 211 -25.20 10.71 -5.34
C LYS A 211 -24.84 9.81 -4.16
N ILE A 212 -24.76 10.39 -2.96
CA ILE A 212 -24.48 9.69 -1.72
C ILE A 212 -25.79 9.57 -0.93
N CYS A 213 -26.31 8.35 -0.79
CA CYS A 213 -27.60 8.05 -0.16
C CYS A 213 -27.46 7.29 1.17
N SER A 214 -26.39 6.51 1.32
CA SER A 214 -26.04 5.76 2.52
C SER A 214 -24.52 5.65 2.71
N SER A 215 -24.05 5.23 3.89
CA SER A 215 -22.60 5.09 4.17
C SER A 215 -21.89 4.12 3.23
N SER A 216 -22.59 3.16 2.61
CA SER A 216 -21.99 2.25 1.62
C SER A 216 -21.64 2.94 0.29
N ASP A 217 -22.19 4.12 0.02
CA ASP A 217 -21.85 4.91 -1.17
C ASP A 217 -20.52 5.67 -0.99
N ILE A 218 -19.97 5.67 0.23
CA ILE A 218 -18.70 6.32 0.58
C ILE A 218 -17.61 5.25 0.57
N GLN A 219 -16.76 5.27 -0.45
CA GLN A 219 -15.57 4.41 -0.54
C GLN A 219 -14.35 5.20 -0.09
N GLY A 220 -13.86 4.93 1.13
CA GLY A 220 -12.76 5.68 1.75
C GLY A 220 -13.23 6.95 2.47
N SER A 221 -12.36 7.93 2.64
CA SER A 221 -12.67 9.18 3.35
C SER A 221 -12.98 10.35 2.43
N THR A 222 -12.89 10.18 1.11
CA THR A 222 -13.03 11.24 0.12
C THR A 222 -13.95 10.79 -1.02
N VAL A 223 -15.00 11.56 -1.28
CA VAL A 223 -15.89 11.36 -2.44
C VAL A 223 -15.76 12.54 -3.36
N ALA A 224 -15.62 12.27 -4.65
CA ALA A 224 -15.41 13.33 -5.59
C ALA A 224 -16.04 13.08 -6.97
N GLY A 225 -16.49 14.16 -7.61
CA GLY A 225 -17.35 14.09 -8.79
C GLY A 225 -17.50 15.42 -9.53
N GLN A 226 -18.23 15.41 -10.63
CA GLN A 226 -18.59 16.62 -11.37
C GLN A 226 -19.55 17.49 -10.54
N ASP A 227 -20.57 16.84 -9.99
CA ASP A 227 -21.55 17.37 -9.05
C ASP A 227 -21.74 16.33 -7.95
N ILE A 228 -21.92 16.75 -6.70
CA ILE A 228 -22.17 15.82 -5.59
C ILE A 228 -23.49 16.17 -4.93
N ILE A 229 -24.35 15.16 -4.75
CA ILE A 229 -25.62 15.29 -4.04
C ILE A 229 -25.60 14.33 -2.85
N VAL A 230 -25.73 14.87 -1.63
CA VAL A 230 -25.70 14.09 -0.39
C VAL A 230 -27.05 14.16 0.31
N GLY A 231 -27.56 13.00 0.73
CA GLY A 231 -28.84 12.91 1.43
C GLY A 231 -30.06 13.14 0.52
N GLY A 232 -31.22 13.31 1.14
CA GLY A 232 -32.50 13.54 0.49
C GLY A 232 -33.62 12.64 1.01
N ALA A 233 -34.77 12.68 0.32
CA ALA A 233 -35.91 11.84 0.68
C ALA A 233 -35.54 10.35 0.53
N SER A 234 -35.58 9.62 1.66
CA SER A 234 -35.14 8.21 1.79
C SER A 234 -33.62 7.97 1.76
N CYS A 235 -32.80 9.02 1.89
CA CYS A 235 -31.34 8.92 1.96
C CYS A 235 -30.86 9.51 3.29
N ASN A 236 -30.40 8.65 4.21
CA ASN A 236 -29.91 9.07 5.52
C ASN A 236 -28.39 8.87 5.58
N ILE A 237 -27.66 9.97 5.74
CA ILE A 237 -26.21 9.97 5.94
C ILE A 237 -25.92 10.66 7.27
N THR A 238 -25.15 9.99 8.12
CA THR A 238 -24.59 10.59 9.33
C THR A 238 -23.12 10.28 9.37
N VAL A 239 -22.28 11.31 9.38
CA VAL A 239 -20.84 11.16 9.67
C VAL A 239 -20.70 11.08 11.18
N VAL A 240 -20.34 9.91 11.71
CA VAL A 240 -20.25 9.68 13.17
C VAL A 240 -18.82 9.90 13.71
N ASP A 241 -18.65 9.79 15.02
CA ASP A 241 -17.36 9.97 15.69
C ASP A 241 -16.26 9.08 15.08
N GLY A 242 -15.11 9.68 14.76
CA GLY A 242 -13.99 9.02 14.10
C GLY A 242 -14.14 8.80 12.59
N GLU A 243 -15.30 9.09 11.99
CA GLU A 243 -15.47 9.03 10.54
C GLU A 243 -15.03 10.32 9.85
N TYR A 244 -14.55 10.18 8.62
CA TYR A 244 -14.10 11.27 7.76
C TYR A 244 -14.86 11.24 6.44
N LEU A 245 -15.45 12.36 6.06
CA LEU A 245 -16.03 12.57 4.73
C LEU A 245 -15.57 13.91 4.17
N ASP A 246 -14.69 13.86 3.17
CA ASP A 246 -14.25 15.00 2.36
C ASP A 246 -14.93 14.95 0.98
N LEU A 247 -15.69 15.99 0.64
CA LEU A 247 -16.36 16.11 -0.66
C LEU A 247 -15.58 17.06 -1.57
N ILE A 248 -15.18 16.58 -2.75
CA ILE A 248 -14.44 17.39 -3.72
C ILE A 248 -15.21 17.38 -5.05
N THR A 249 -15.66 18.55 -5.51
CA THR A 249 -16.43 18.64 -6.75
C THR A 249 -15.78 19.59 -7.76
N LYS A 250 -16.15 19.49 -9.04
CA LYS A 250 -15.83 20.51 -10.04
C LYS A 250 -16.87 21.61 -10.16
N ASN A 251 -18.15 21.28 -10.02
CA ASN A 251 -19.23 22.22 -10.30
C ASN A 251 -20.04 22.56 -9.05
N SER A 252 -20.60 21.55 -8.37
CA SER A 252 -21.53 21.80 -7.27
C SER A 252 -21.56 20.71 -6.20
N ILE A 253 -21.93 21.11 -4.98
CA ILE A 253 -22.23 20.23 -3.85
C ILE A 253 -23.61 20.62 -3.30
N VAL A 254 -24.51 19.65 -3.22
CA VAL A 254 -25.87 19.82 -2.68
C VAL A 254 -26.04 18.91 -1.48
N LEU A 255 -26.16 19.51 -0.30
CA LEU A 255 -26.52 18.81 0.94
C LEU A 255 -28.04 18.91 1.12
N ASN A 256 -28.74 17.81 0.92
CA ASN A 256 -30.19 17.74 1.12
C ASN A 256 -30.54 17.42 2.58
N SER A 257 -31.84 17.38 2.88
CA SER A 257 -32.34 16.88 4.16
C SER A 257 -31.81 15.48 4.46
N ASN A 258 -31.72 15.15 5.76
CA ASN A 258 -31.23 13.86 6.26
C ASN A 258 -29.72 13.59 6.05
N PHE A 259 -28.94 14.62 5.73
CA PHE A 259 -27.50 14.64 5.98
C PHE A 259 -27.22 15.25 7.37
N SER A 260 -26.32 14.63 8.14
CA SER A 260 -25.81 15.21 9.38
C SER A 260 -24.36 14.80 9.66
N ALA A 261 -23.67 15.59 10.47
CA ALA A 261 -22.38 15.24 11.05
C ALA A 261 -22.52 15.31 12.58
N ALA A 262 -22.27 14.19 13.25
CA ALA A 262 -22.31 14.10 14.71
C ALA A 262 -21.05 14.72 15.32
N ALA A 263 -21.08 15.00 16.63
CA ALA A 263 -19.89 15.40 17.35
C ALA A 263 -18.80 14.31 17.22
N GLY A 264 -17.57 14.73 16.87
CA GLY A 264 -16.45 13.84 16.60
C GLY A 264 -16.35 13.34 15.15
N GLY A 265 -17.40 13.55 14.33
CA GLY A 265 -17.34 13.29 12.89
C GLY A 265 -16.66 14.43 12.14
N HIS A 266 -15.79 14.08 11.20
CA HIS A 266 -15.06 15.04 10.37
C HIS A 266 -15.72 15.16 9.00
N PHE A 267 -16.27 16.33 8.71
CA PHE A 267 -16.86 16.64 7.41
C PHE A 267 -16.22 17.89 6.80
N SER A 268 -15.71 17.76 5.58
CA SER A 268 -15.19 18.86 4.78
C SER A 268 -15.76 18.81 3.36
N MET A 269 -15.83 19.97 2.72
CA MET A 269 -16.24 20.05 1.32
C MET A 269 -15.58 21.21 0.61
N ARG A 270 -15.22 21.02 -0.66
CA ARG A 270 -14.67 22.08 -1.51
C ARG A 270 -15.01 21.87 -2.99
N ILE A 271 -15.01 22.98 -3.72
CA ILE A 271 -15.01 23.00 -5.19
C ILE A 271 -13.56 23.21 -5.61
N ASP A 272 -13.04 22.35 -6.47
CA ASP A 272 -11.67 22.40 -6.99
C ASP A 272 -11.71 22.83 -8.45
N ASP A 273 -11.11 23.99 -8.75
CA ASP A 273 -11.13 24.67 -10.06
C ASP A 273 -10.04 24.15 -11.01
#